data_AF-B0CZ61-F1
#
_entry.id   AF-B0CZ61-F1
#
_cell.length_a   1.000
_cell.length_b   1.000
_cell.length_c   1.000
_cell.angle_alpha   90.00
_cell.angle_beta   90.00
_cell.angle_gamma   90.00
#
_symmetry.space_group_name_H-M   'P 1'
#
loop_
_entity.id
_entity.type
_entity.pdbx_description
1 polymer ?
#
loop_
_entity_poly.entity_id
_entity_poly.type
_entity_poly.pdbx_seq_one_letter_code
_entity_poly.pdbx_strand_id
1 'polypeptide(L)'
;MWTADWWWDTQKKLPIGLTIAAIILSTDKTHLSTFRGDKKAWPVYLTIGNIDKDKRHKPTAHATVLIGYLPVAKLDNYTEILAPIVEAGKDGVDVVCADSFIRRVFPLLAAYVADFPEQCLVACCKESYCPKCLVTPEKRGLFVKSLLHDEEHTKVILEHKVSG
;
A
#
# COMPACT_ATOMS: atom_id res chain seq x y z
N MET A 1 -8.94 -10.08 11.23
CA MET A 1 -9.42 -8.82 11.86
C MET A 1 -8.25 -7.86 11.81
N TRP A 2 -8.34 -6.75 11.08
CA TRP A 2 -7.26 -5.76 11.03
C TRP A 2 -7.32 -4.94 12.31
N THR A 3 -6.82 -5.50 13.40
CA THR A 3 -6.63 -4.70 14.59
C THR A 3 -5.45 -3.78 14.30
N ALA A 4 -5.60 -2.48 14.59
CA ALA A 4 -4.49 -1.54 14.51
C ALA A 4 -3.41 -1.83 15.59
N ASP A 5 -3.42 -3.02 16.20
CA ASP A 5 -2.50 -3.43 17.26
C ASP A 5 -1.08 -3.58 16.73
N TRP A 6 -0.92 -4.03 15.47
CA TRP A 6 0.38 -4.12 14.82
C TRP A 6 1.17 -2.81 14.90
N TRP A 7 0.46 -1.68 14.76
CA TRP A 7 1.04 -0.35 14.89
C TRP A 7 1.67 -0.13 16.26
N TRP A 8 0.89 -0.38 17.31
CA TRP A 8 1.32 -0.20 18.69
C TRP A 8 2.42 -1.18 19.08
N ASP A 9 2.31 -2.43 18.62
CA ASP A 9 3.30 -3.47 18.91
C ASP A 9 4.61 -3.24 18.18
N THR A 10 4.58 -2.61 17.00
CA THR A 10 5.80 -2.19 16.30
C THR A 10 6.41 -0.97 16.97
N GLN A 11 5.59 0.01 17.38
CA GLN A 11 6.06 1.21 18.09
C GLN A 11 6.73 0.86 19.42
N LYS A 12 6.25 -0.14 20.15
CA LYS A 12 6.85 -0.63 21.41
C LYS A 12 8.25 -1.22 21.23
N LYS A 13 8.61 -1.66 20.03
CA LYS A 13 9.95 -2.21 19.74
C LYS A 13 11.00 -1.11 19.54
N LEU A 14 10.57 0.13 19.32
CA LEU A 14 11.48 1.25 19.12
C LEU A 14 11.92 1.88 20.44
N PRO A 15 13.16 2.37 20.54
CA PRO A 15 13.62 3.20 21.65
C PRO A 15 12.74 4.43 21.89
N ILE A 16 12.76 4.90 23.14
CA ILE A 16 12.06 6.13 23.55
C ILE A 16 12.54 7.31 22.69
N GLY A 17 11.59 8.09 22.17
CA GLY A 17 11.85 9.26 21.32
C GLY A 17 11.77 8.99 19.82
N LEU A 18 11.72 7.73 19.39
CA LEU A 18 11.48 7.34 18.00
C LEU A 18 9.98 7.10 17.77
N THR A 19 9.52 7.33 16.54
CA THR A 19 8.10 7.12 16.20
C THR A 19 7.94 6.48 14.83
N ILE A 20 6.87 5.72 14.64
CA ILE A 20 6.52 5.16 13.33
C ILE A 20 5.61 6.17 12.61
N ALA A 21 5.70 6.22 11.28
CA ALA A 21 4.68 6.81 10.40
C ALA A 21 3.99 5.72 9.56
N ALA A 22 2.66 5.55 9.70
CA ALA A 22 1.92 4.47 9.02
C ALA A 22 1.64 4.93 7.62
N ILE A 23 2.43 4.49 6.66
CA ILE A 23 2.13 4.80 5.29
C ILE A 23 0.95 3.95 4.85
N ILE A 24 -0.12 4.63 4.45
CA ILE A 24 -1.28 4.03 3.81
C ILE A 24 -1.25 4.51 2.37
N LEU A 25 -1.11 3.56 1.46
CA LEU A 25 -1.18 3.81 0.03
C LEU A 25 -2.58 3.46 -0.47
N SER A 26 -3.09 4.24 -1.41
CA SER A 26 -4.31 3.87 -2.12
C SER A 26 -4.20 4.15 -3.60
N THR A 27 -4.72 3.23 -4.41
CA THR A 27 -4.86 3.43 -5.85
C THR A 27 -6.34 3.38 -6.21
N ASP A 28 -6.74 4.32 -7.07
CA ASP A 28 -8.09 4.36 -7.62
C ASP A 28 -7.97 4.55 -9.13
N LYS A 29 -8.58 3.65 -9.90
CA LYS A 29 -8.40 3.62 -11.35
C LYS A 29 -9.15 4.77 -12.01
N THR A 30 -8.42 5.80 -12.41
CA THR A 30 -9.00 6.95 -13.10
C THR A 30 -8.87 6.83 -14.62
N HIS A 31 -9.94 7.13 -15.35
CA HIS A 31 -9.90 7.33 -16.81
C HIS A 31 -9.36 8.73 -17.12
N LEU A 32 -8.19 8.83 -17.77
CA LEU A 32 -7.53 10.12 -18.05
C LEU A 32 -8.06 10.84 -19.31
N SER A 33 -8.61 10.15 -20.30
CA SER A 33 -9.35 10.79 -21.41
C SER A 33 -10.21 9.78 -22.21
N THR A 34 -11.33 10.24 -22.77
CA THR A 34 -12.23 9.43 -23.63
C THR A 34 -12.04 9.71 -25.13
N PHE A 35 -11.27 10.74 -25.51
CA PHE A 35 -11.33 11.30 -26.88
C PHE A 35 -10.06 11.17 -27.74
N ARG A 36 -8.88 10.84 -27.21
CA ARG A 36 -7.65 10.66 -28.02
C ARG A 36 -6.66 9.64 -27.42
N GLY A 37 -7.03 8.37 -27.50
CA GLY A 37 -6.17 7.24 -27.11
C GLY A 37 -6.42 6.79 -25.68
N ASP A 38 -6.72 5.50 -25.51
CA ASP A 38 -7.07 4.82 -24.26
C ASP A 38 -5.91 4.74 -23.25
N LYS A 39 -5.32 5.88 -22.88
CA LYS A 39 -4.35 5.96 -21.80
C LYS A 39 -5.11 5.98 -20.48
N LYS A 40 -5.17 4.83 -19.82
CA LYS A 40 -5.57 4.73 -18.41
C LYS A 40 -4.30 4.93 -17.55
N ALA A 41 -4.42 5.52 -16.37
CA ALA A 41 -3.35 5.50 -15.38
C ALA A 41 -3.96 5.51 -13.98
N TRP A 42 -3.22 4.96 -13.03
CA TRP A 42 -3.71 4.74 -11.69
C TRP A 42 -2.99 5.72 -10.77
N PRO A 43 -3.64 6.79 -10.31
CA PRO A 43 -3.08 7.65 -9.29
C PRO A 43 -2.75 6.85 -8.03
N VAL A 44 -1.56 7.08 -7.50
CA VAL A 44 -1.12 6.56 -6.21
C VAL A 44 -1.22 7.68 -5.20
N TYR A 45 -2.12 7.51 -4.25
CA TYR A 45 -2.29 8.42 -3.12
C TYR A 45 -1.58 7.87 -1.90
N LEU A 46 -1.04 8.77 -1.08
CA LEU A 46 -0.38 8.49 0.18
C LEU A 46 -1.05 9.29 1.30
N THR A 47 -1.31 8.62 2.41
CA THR A 47 -1.72 9.25 3.67
C THR A 47 -1.03 8.56 4.84
N ILE A 48 -1.05 9.19 6.01
CA ILE A 48 -0.40 8.68 7.21
C ILE A 48 -1.46 8.22 8.23
N GLY A 49 -1.29 7.01 8.77
CA GLY A 49 -2.15 6.41 9.78
C GLY A 49 -2.21 7.20 11.10
N ASN A 50 -1.14 7.94 11.39
CA ASN A 50 -1.00 8.84 12.55
C ASN A 50 -1.97 10.03 12.52
N ILE A 51 -2.54 10.35 11.35
CA ILE A 51 -3.57 11.38 11.25
C ILE A 51 -4.90 10.80 11.73
N ASP A 52 -5.59 11.54 12.59
CA ASP A 52 -6.92 11.18 13.05
C ASP A 52 -7.86 10.87 11.88
N LYS A 53 -8.71 9.85 12.05
CA LYS A 53 -9.60 9.37 10.97
C LYS A 53 -10.51 10.48 10.44
N ASP A 54 -11.08 11.30 11.31
CA ASP A 54 -12.04 12.34 10.91
C ASP A 54 -11.33 13.45 10.14
N LYS A 55 -10.10 13.79 10.55
CA LYS A 55 -9.24 14.70 9.78
C LYS A 55 -8.84 14.10 8.44
N ARG A 56 -8.46 12.82 8.40
CA ARG A 56 -8.03 12.14 7.17
C ARG A 56 -9.15 12.02 6.14
N HIS A 57 -10.39 11.80 6.59
CA HIS A 57 -11.58 11.73 5.73
C HIS A 57 -12.04 13.11 5.24
N LYS A 58 -11.67 14.20 5.91
CA LYS A 58 -12.11 15.55 5.56
C LYS A 58 -11.36 16.05 4.32
N PRO A 59 -12.03 16.28 3.16
CA PRO A 59 -11.33 16.69 1.92
C PRO A 59 -10.54 17.99 2.07
N THR A 60 -11.04 18.94 2.87
CA THR A 60 -10.40 20.23 3.10
C THR A 60 -9.18 20.17 4.01
N ALA A 61 -8.88 19.02 4.62
CA ALA A 61 -7.73 18.85 5.50
C ALA A 61 -6.46 18.47 4.73
N HIS A 62 -6.57 18.13 3.44
CA HIS A 62 -5.45 17.77 2.57
C HIS A 62 -4.52 16.70 3.17
N ALA A 63 -5.09 15.78 3.96
CA ALA A 63 -4.37 14.72 4.67
C ALA A 63 -3.94 13.54 3.78
N THR A 64 -4.29 13.60 2.48
CA THR A 64 -3.92 12.61 1.46
C THR A 64 -3.30 13.35 0.29
N VAL A 65 -2.15 12.86 -0.18
CA VAL A 65 -1.36 13.50 -1.24
C VAL A 65 -1.21 12.53 -2.41
N LEU A 66 -1.32 13.02 -3.65
CA LEU A 66 -1.01 12.26 -4.86
C LEU A 66 0.51 12.22 -5.05
N ILE A 67 1.11 11.03 -5.04
CA ILE A 67 2.56 10.84 -5.15
C ILE A 67 3.01 10.40 -6.55
N GLY A 68 2.10 9.92 -7.40
CA GLY A 68 2.45 9.54 -8.76
C GLY A 68 1.29 8.88 -9.52
N TYR A 69 1.55 8.54 -10.78
CA TYR A 69 0.63 7.79 -11.64
C TYR A 69 1.31 6.51 -12.12
N LEU A 70 0.63 5.38 -11.99
CA LEU A 70 1.10 4.10 -12.51
C LEU A 70 0.52 3.88 -13.92
N PRO A 71 1.36 3.56 -14.92
CA PRO A 71 0.88 3.18 -16.23
C PRO A 71 0.22 1.79 -16.18
N VAL A 72 -0.94 1.64 -16.83
CA VAL A 72 -1.75 0.38 -16.80
C VAL A 72 -1.00 -0.85 -17.28
N ALA A 73 0.06 -0.67 -18.06
CA ALA A 73 0.73 -1.77 -18.75
C ALA A 73 1.81 -2.47 -17.91
N LYS A 74 2.33 -1.88 -16.82
CA LYS A 74 3.54 -2.41 -16.16
C LYS A 74 3.56 -2.15 -14.65
N LEU A 75 3.68 -3.23 -13.88
CA LEU A 75 3.99 -3.21 -12.44
C LEU A 75 5.46 -2.82 -12.16
N ASP A 76 6.28 -2.74 -13.21
CA ASP A 76 7.74 -2.56 -13.16
C ASP A 76 8.19 -1.29 -12.42
N ASN A 77 7.31 -0.29 -12.27
CA ASN A 77 7.66 1.02 -11.69
C ASN A 77 7.37 1.13 -10.18
N TYR A 78 6.77 0.12 -9.53
CA TYR A 78 6.46 0.19 -8.09
C TYR A 78 7.71 0.28 -7.23
N THR A 79 8.76 -0.46 -7.59
CA THR A 79 10.04 -0.48 -6.89
C THR A 79 10.69 0.89 -6.87
N GLU A 80 10.66 1.62 -7.99
CA GLU A 80 11.26 2.96 -8.08
C GLU A 80 10.49 3.98 -7.23
N ILE A 81 9.15 3.94 -7.26
CA ILE A 81 8.31 4.89 -6.50
C ILE A 81 8.41 4.63 -4.99
N LEU A 82 8.52 3.37 -4.58
CA LEU A 82 8.51 2.98 -3.17
C LEU A 82 9.91 2.86 -2.55
N ALA A 83 10.98 2.77 -3.35
CA ALA A 83 12.35 2.67 -2.85
C ALA A 83 12.71 3.72 -1.78
N PRO A 84 12.36 5.02 -1.95
CA PRO A 84 12.66 6.02 -0.92
C PRO A 84 11.95 5.73 0.41
N ILE A 85 10.73 5.18 0.38
CA ILE A 85 9.98 4.80 1.58
C ILE A 85 10.61 3.59 2.25
N VAL A 86 11.09 2.62 1.46
CA VAL A 86 11.78 1.43 1.98
C VAL A 86 13.08 1.81 2.68
N GLU A 87 13.87 2.70 2.09
CA GLU A 87 15.11 3.22 2.68
C GLU A 87 14.81 4.00 3.97
N ALA A 88 13.89 4.96 3.91
CA ALA A 88 13.48 5.73 5.08
C ALA A 88 12.89 4.85 6.20
N GLY A 89 12.21 3.75 5.86
CA GLY A 89 11.68 2.81 6.83
C GLY A 89 12.75 1.98 7.56
N LYS A 90 13.94 1.82 6.96
CA LYS A 90 15.09 1.12 7.58
C LYS A 90 15.90 2.05 8.47
N ASP A 91 16.27 3.22 7.94
CA ASP A 91 17.23 4.12 8.60
C ASP A 91 16.55 5.22 9.43
N GLY A 92 15.26 5.42 9.20
CA GLY A 92 14.49 6.52 9.77
C GLY A 92 14.86 7.87 9.13
N VAL A 93 13.91 8.79 9.15
CA VAL A 93 14.09 10.16 8.64
C VAL A 93 13.77 11.16 9.74
N ASP A 94 14.57 12.23 9.85
CA ASP A 94 14.31 13.30 10.80
C ASP A 94 13.17 14.19 10.26
N VAL A 95 12.09 14.30 11.04
CA VAL A 95 10.89 15.04 10.65
C VAL A 95 10.58 16.09 11.70
N VAL A 96 10.35 17.32 11.24
CA VAL A 96 9.79 18.39 12.07
C VAL A 96 8.32 18.08 12.32
N CYS A 97 7.99 17.76 13.57
CA CYS A 97 6.64 17.46 13.98
C CYS A 97 5.82 18.75 14.17
N ALA A 98 4.50 18.61 14.29
CA ALA A 98 3.56 19.73 14.46
C ALA A 98 3.80 20.55 15.74
N ASP A 99 4.48 19.98 16.72
CA ASP A 99 4.91 20.63 17.97
C ASP A 99 6.33 21.23 17.88
N SER A 100 6.87 21.38 16.67
CA SER A 100 8.19 21.95 16.36
C SER A 100 9.39 21.13 16.83
N PHE A 101 9.19 19.96 17.42
CA PHE A 101 10.28 19.05 17.76
C PHE A 101 10.68 18.22 16.54
N ILE A 102 11.99 17.99 16.40
CA ILE A 102 12.53 17.04 15.42
C ILE A 102 12.49 15.65 16.05
N ARG A 103 11.85 14.71 15.36
CA ARG A 103 11.84 13.30 15.74
C ARG A 103 12.34 12.46 14.59
N ARG A 104 13.08 11.41 14.93
CA ARG A 104 13.43 10.35 13.98
C ARG A 104 12.20 9.46 13.79
N VAL A 105 11.67 9.50 12.56
CA VAL A 105 10.44 8.82 12.15
C VAL A 105 10.77 7.66 11.24
N PHE A 106 10.14 6.51 11.47
CA PHE A 106 10.26 5.31 10.62
C PHE A 106 8.97 5.13 9.80
N PRO A 107 8.91 5.60 8.55
CA PRO A 107 7.77 5.35 7.68
C PRO A 107 7.69 3.87 7.31
N LEU A 108 6.57 3.22 7.65
CA LEU A 108 6.34 1.81 7.35
C LEU A 108 5.03 1.65 6.59
N LEU A 109 5.05 0.88 5.50
CA LEU A 109 3.84 0.54 4.76
C LEU A 109 2.91 -0.30 5.64
N ALA A 110 1.82 0.31 6.11
CA ALA A 110 0.86 -0.31 7.01
C ALA A 110 -0.35 -0.89 6.25
N ALA A 111 -0.77 -0.25 5.16
CA ALA A 111 -1.89 -0.73 4.35
C ALA A 111 -1.77 -0.27 2.89
N TYR A 112 -2.29 -1.11 2.00
CA TYR A 112 -2.53 -0.79 0.60
C TYR A 112 -4.04 -0.94 0.33
N VAL A 113 -4.70 0.16 0.00
CA VAL A 113 -6.15 0.22 -0.25
C VAL A 113 -6.38 0.29 -1.74
N ALA A 114 -7.11 -0.69 -2.24
CA ALA A 114 -7.41 -0.86 -3.65
C ALA A 114 -8.75 -1.62 -3.75
N ASP A 115 -9.50 -1.47 -4.84
CA ASP A 115 -10.63 -2.36 -5.11
C ASP A 115 -10.15 -3.75 -5.53
N PHE A 116 -11.10 -4.65 -5.72
CA PHE A 116 -10.81 -6.07 -5.78
C PHE A 116 -9.96 -6.50 -6.99
N PRO A 117 -10.23 -6.02 -8.23
CA PRO A 117 -9.38 -6.33 -9.38
C PRO A 117 -7.93 -5.86 -9.19
N GLU A 118 -7.75 -4.67 -8.64
CA GLU A 118 -6.49 -3.99 -8.31
C GLU A 118 -5.73 -4.78 -7.24
N GLN A 119 -6.41 -5.26 -6.19
CA GLN A 119 -5.84 -6.15 -5.18
C GLN A 119 -5.36 -7.47 -5.81
N CYS A 120 -6.16 -8.06 -6.70
CA CYS A 120 -5.76 -9.28 -7.42
C CYS A 120 -4.54 -9.05 -8.31
N LEU A 121 -4.44 -7.89 -8.95
CA LEU A 121 -3.30 -7.51 -9.77
C LEU A 121 -2.02 -7.39 -8.95
N VAL A 122 -2.06 -6.74 -7.78
CA VAL A 122 -0.91 -6.61 -6.87
C VAL A 122 -0.52 -7.96 -6.26
N ALA A 123 -1.51 -8.78 -5.88
CA ALA A 123 -1.29 -10.12 -5.35
C ALA A 123 -0.90 -11.16 -6.43
N CYS A 124 -0.74 -10.73 -7.69
CA CYS A 124 -0.42 -11.59 -8.83
C CYS A 124 -1.39 -12.77 -9.02
N CYS A 125 -2.67 -12.59 -8.67
CA CYS A 125 -3.71 -13.61 -8.83
C CYS A 125 -4.77 -13.19 -9.86
N LYS A 126 -5.50 -14.17 -10.41
CA LYS A 126 -6.61 -13.90 -11.33
C LYS A 126 -7.76 -13.23 -10.57
N GLU A 127 -8.52 -12.38 -11.25
CA GLU A 127 -9.64 -11.65 -10.65
C GLU A 127 -10.70 -12.56 -10.00
N SER A 128 -10.85 -13.81 -10.41
CA SER A 128 -11.77 -14.75 -9.76
C SER A 128 -11.28 -15.35 -8.43
N TYR A 129 -10.01 -15.12 -8.05
CA TYR A 129 -9.36 -15.71 -6.89
C TYR A 129 -9.28 -14.75 -5.71
N CYS A 130 -8.94 -15.26 -4.53
CA CYS A 130 -8.69 -14.40 -3.38
C CYS A 130 -7.27 -13.83 -3.42
N PRO A 131 -7.08 -12.50 -3.26
CA PRO A 131 -5.76 -11.87 -3.21
C PRO A 131 -5.03 -12.10 -1.87
N LYS A 132 -5.68 -12.77 -0.90
CA LYS A 132 -5.10 -13.01 0.43
C LYS A 132 -4.71 -14.46 0.67
N CYS A 133 -5.47 -15.39 0.11
CA CYS A 133 -5.34 -16.81 0.43
C CYS A 133 -5.58 -17.68 -0.79
N LEU A 134 -5.16 -18.94 -0.69
CA LEU A 134 -5.23 -19.95 -1.74
C LEU A 134 -6.64 -20.59 -1.89
N VAL A 135 -7.69 -19.92 -1.42
CA VAL A 135 -9.06 -20.44 -1.51
C VAL A 135 -9.50 -20.46 -2.97
N THR A 136 -10.19 -21.53 -3.36
CA THR A 136 -10.74 -21.62 -4.72
C THR A 136 -11.94 -20.69 -4.90
N PRO A 137 -12.20 -20.19 -6.13
CA PRO A 137 -13.29 -19.25 -6.40
C PRO A 137 -14.66 -19.72 -5.89
N GLU A 138 -14.94 -21.03 -5.96
CA GLU A 138 -16.22 -21.64 -5.58
C GLU A 138 -16.46 -21.63 -4.07
N LYS A 139 -15.37 -21.55 -3.29
CA LYS A 139 -15.40 -21.56 -1.82
C LYS A 139 -15.21 -20.17 -1.22
N ARG A 140 -15.06 -19.13 -2.04
CA ARG A 140 -14.89 -17.75 -1.59
C ARG A 140 -16.16 -17.26 -0.89
N GLY A 141 -16.01 -16.67 0.29
CA GLY A 141 -17.12 -16.22 1.13
C GLY A 141 -17.69 -17.31 2.05
N LEU A 142 -17.27 -18.57 1.89
CA LEU A 142 -17.51 -19.60 2.89
C LEU A 142 -16.52 -19.42 4.06
N PHE A 143 -16.95 -19.76 5.27
CA PHE A 143 -16.09 -19.77 6.47
C PHE A 143 -15.14 -20.98 6.48
N VAL A 144 -14.37 -21.15 5.39
CA VAL A 144 -13.36 -22.19 5.24
C VAL A 144 -11.99 -21.65 5.63
N LYS A 145 -11.21 -22.45 6.35
CA LYS A 145 -9.79 -22.15 6.60
C LYS A 145 -9.02 -22.37 5.31
N SER A 146 -8.25 -21.37 4.90
CA SER A 146 -7.35 -21.44 3.74
C SER A 146 -5.99 -20.91 4.15
N LEU A 147 -4.94 -21.48 3.54
CA LEU A 147 -3.57 -20.95 3.66
C LEU A 147 -3.48 -19.58 2.99
N LEU A 148 -2.71 -18.67 3.58
CA LEU A 148 -2.40 -17.37 2.99
C LEU A 148 -1.48 -17.54 1.79
N HIS A 149 -1.47 -16.56 0.89
CA HIS A 149 -0.46 -16.51 -0.17
C HIS A 149 0.93 -16.39 0.44
N ASP A 150 1.89 -17.03 -0.23
CA ASP A 150 3.30 -16.96 0.11
C ASP A 150 3.99 -15.85 -0.69
N GLU A 151 4.91 -15.15 -0.04
CA GLU A 151 5.65 -14.04 -0.64
C GLU A 151 6.57 -14.54 -1.75
N GLU A 152 7.25 -15.68 -1.54
CA GLU A 152 8.19 -16.25 -2.51
C GLU A 152 7.48 -16.66 -3.80
N HIS A 153 6.30 -17.27 -3.70
CA HIS A 153 5.50 -17.59 -4.88
C HIS A 153 5.13 -16.32 -5.68
N THR A 154 4.78 -15.23 -5.00
CA THR A 154 4.46 -13.96 -5.65
C THR A 154 5.67 -13.36 -6.38
N LYS A 155 6.86 -13.41 -5.75
CA LYS A 155 8.12 -12.98 -6.36
C LYS A 155 8.45 -13.76 -7.62
N VAL A 156 8.34 -15.09 -7.56
CA VAL A 156 8.58 -15.98 -8.71
C VAL A 156 7.65 -15.62 -9.89
N ILE A 157 6.37 -15.36 -9.63
CA ILE A 157 5.42 -14.94 -10.68
C ILE A 157 5.84 -13.59 -11.30
N LEU A 158 6.28 -12.64 -10.48
CA LEU A 158 6.76 -11.34 -10.95
C LEU A 158 8.02 -11.48 -11.80
N GLU A 159 8.98 -12.30 -11.39
CA GLU A 159 10.21 -12.58 -12.15
C GLU A 159 9.92 -13.21 -13.52
N HIS A 160 9.01 -14.19 -13.57
CA HIS A 160 8.58 -14.82 -14.83
C HIS A 160 7.92 -13.83 -15.80
N LYS A 161 7.13 -12.87 -15.29
CA LYS A 161 6.53 -11.81 -16.11
C LYS A 161 7.56 -10.87 -16.72
N VAL A 162 8.69 -10.65 -16.04
CA VAL A 162 9.79 -9.81 -16.52
C VAL A 162 10.61 -10.54 -17.58
N SER A 163 10.74 -11.87 -17.49
CA SER A 163 11.51 -12.67 -18.45
C SER A 163 10.80 -12.99 -19.78
N GLY A 164 9.48 -12.80 -19.86
CA GLY A 164 8.66 -13.07 -21.06
C GLY A 164 8.07 -14.47 -21.10
#